data_AF-A0A2W6V7U5-F1
#
_entry.id   AF-A0A2W6V7U5-F1
#
_cell.length_a   1.000
_cell.length_b   1.000
_cell.length_c   1.000
_cell.angle_alpha   90.00
_cell.angle_beta   90.00
_cell.angle_gamma   90.00
#
_symmetry.space_group_name_H-M   'P 1'
#
loop_
_entity.id
_entity.type
_entity.pdbx_description
1 polymer ?
#
loop_
_entity_poly.entity_id
_entity_poly.type
_entity_poly.pdbx_seq_one_letter_code
_entity_poly.pdbx_strand_id
1 'polypeptide(L)'
;MTHTVVALGDHLDSLRQLTPHRGVIDSDEDLEPRGGVRGLVVGVDLTGARSAREVRAELKRQVTRWAEAARRYPGAIHLLIAYQIPRGLDPSRVQGAADGAALRAHAMLERSAARYVDVTLLDVTECDDTTVLADRIMERISGRAGAYSAAALTWADIRGTSIARATMADYY
;
A
#
# COMPACT_ATOMS: atom_id res chain seq x y z
N MET A 1 -8.95 8.71 -18.57
CA MET A 1 -8.43 9.78 -17.69
C MET A 1 -7.18 9.25 -17.03
N THR A 2 -6.06 9.97 -17.06
CA THR A 2 -4.85 9.55 -16.35
C THR A 2 -5.03 9.83 -14.87
N HIS A 3 -4.94 8.80 -14.03
CA HIS A 3 -5.00 8.97 -12.58
C HIS A 3 -3.62 9.31 -12.05
N THR A 4 -3.52 10.38 -11.27
CA THR A 4 -2.25 10.74 -10.63
C THR A 4 -2.04 9.88 -9.39
N VAL A 5 -0.85 9.29 -9.30
CA VAL A 5 -0.39 8.45 -8.19
C VAL A 5 0.85 9.10 -7.63
N VAL A 6 0.97 9.13 -6.30
CA VAL A 6 2.20 9.58 -5.64
C VAL A 6 2.87 8.38 -5.00
N ALA A 7 4.14 8.16 -5.34
CA ALA A 7 5.00 7.18 -4.69
C ALA A 7 5.79 7.85 -3.55
N LEU A 8 5.81 7.22 -2.37
CA LEU A 8 6.37 7.73 -1.13
C LEU A 8 7.19 6.64 -0.41
N GLY A 9 8.04 7.04 0.53
CA GLY A 9 8.71 6.12 1.45
C GLY A 9 9.95 5.48 0.84
N ASP A 10 10.24 4.25 1.23
CA ASP A 10 11.46 3.56 0.83
C ASP A 10 11.41 3.12 -0.64
N HIS A 11 12.54 3.23 -1.34
CA HIS A 11 12.67 2.72 -2.71
C HIS A 11 12.85 1.20 -2.70
N LEU A 12 11.75 0.49 -2.86
CA LEU A 12 11.76 -0.97 -2.99
C LEU A 12 12.07 -1.36 -4.44
N ASP A 13 12.96 -2.33 -4.64
CA ASP A 13 13.26 -2.87 -5.98
C ASP A 13 12.00 -3.37 -6.69
N SER A 14 11.07 -3.95 -5.93
CA SER A 14 9.79 -4.44 -6.44
C SER A 14 8.90 -3.33 -7.01
N LEU A 15 9.09 -2.07 -6.59
CA LEU A 15 8.31 -0.91 -7.06
C LEU A 15 8.99 -0.14 -8.19
N ARG A 16 10.19 -0.51 -8.62
CA ARG A 16 10.94 0.23 -9.66
C ARG A 16 10.17 0.38 -10.98
N GLN A 17 9.34 -0.61 -11.32
CA GLN A 17 8.52 -0.57 -12.53
C GLN A 17 7.27 0.32 -12.39
N LEU A 18 6.99 0.86 -11.20
CA LEU A 18 5.88 1.79 -10.99
C LEU A 18 6.19 3.18 -11.54
N THR A 19 7.42 3.69 -11.33
CA THR A 19 7.84 5.05 -11.73
C THR A 19 7.71 5.34 -13.23
N PRO A 20 7.98 4.39 -14.15
CA PRO A 20 7.74 4.59 -15.58
C PRO A 20 6.28 4.78 -15.99
N HIS A 21 5.30 4.42 -15.14
CA HIS A 21 3.89 4.59 -15.50
C HIS A 21 3.48 6.07 -15.55
N ARG A 22 2.81 6.43 -16.64
CA ARG A 22 2.30 7.79 -16.83
C ARG A 22 1.33 8.17 -15.71
N GLY A 23 1.63 9.25 -15.01
CA GLY A 23 0.82 9.76 -13.90
C GLY A 23 1.33 9.36 -12.52
N VAL A 24 2.38 8.53 -12.43
CA VAL A 24 3.12 8.31 -11.19
C VAL A 24 4.08 9.48 -10.99
N ILE A 25 4.04 10.08 -9.82
CA ILE A 25 4.97 11.09 -9.37
C ILE A 25 5.76 10.49 -8.21
N ASP A 26 7.06 10.37 -8.40
CA ASP A 26 7.98 10.00 -7.32
C ASP A 26 8.21 11.27 -6.49
N SER A 27 7.74 11.28 -5.25
CA SER A 27 7.84 12.46 -4.40
C SER A 27 8.87 12.24 -3.31
N ASP A 28 10.14 12.40 -3.67
CA ASP A 28 11.19 12.88 -2.76
C ASP A 28 11.07 14.39 -2.51
N GLU A 29 10.40 15.09 -3.43
CA GLU A 29 10.23 16.54 -3.40
C GLU A 29 8.85 16.93 -2.86
N ASP A 30 8.83 17.96 -2.01
CA ASP A 30 7.64 18.61 -1.45
C ASP A 30 6.68 19.07 -2.57
N LEU A 31 5.80 18.17 -3.01
CA LEU A 31 4.72 18.51 -3.90
C LEU A 31 3.66 19.25 -3.10
N GLU A 32 3.43 20.52 -3.47
CA GLU A 32 2.21 21.25 -3.17
C GLU A 32 0.99 20.32 -3.30
N PRO A 33 0.07 20.26 -2.32
CA PRO A 33 -1.12 19.41 -2.35
C PRO A 33 -1.89 19.54 -3.66
N ARG A 34 -1.63 18.63 -4.61
CA ARG A 34 -2.28 18.71 -5.93
C ARG A 34 -3.67 18.10 -5.86
N GLY A 35 -4.67 18.87 -6.28
CA GLY A 35 -5.95 18.32 -6.69
C GLY A 35 -5.74 17.26 -7.78
N GLY A 36 -6.45 16.13 -7.70
CA GLY A 36 -6.41 15.07 -8.71
C GLY A 36 -5.49 13.88 -8.41
N VAL A 37 -4.72 13.90 -7.30
CA VAL A 37 -4.08 12.69 -6.78
C VAL A 37 -5.15 11.71 -6.31
N ARG A 38 -5.14 10.50 -6.86
CA ARG A 38 -6.16 9.48 -6.59
C ARG A 38 -5.67 8.33 -5.73
N GLY A 39 -4.38 8.03 -5.79
CA GLY A 39 -3.78 6.94 -5.01
C GLY A 39 -2.41 7.32 -4.48
N LEU A 40 -2.09 6.77 -3.30
CA LEU A 40 -0.76 6.82 -2.73
C LEU A 40 -0.19 5.40 -2.68
N VAL A 41 1.09 5.27 -3.04
CA VAL A 41 1.86 4.04 -2.89
C VAL A 41 3.03 4.35 -1.97
N VAL A 42 3.10 3.67 -0.83
CA VAL A 42 4.17 3.84 0.15
C VAL A 42 5.03 2.59 0.17
N GLY A 43 6.31 2.72 -0.17
CA GLY A 43 7.31 1.67 0.03
C GLY A 43 7.78 1.64 1.48
N VAL A 44 7.92 0.45 2.05
CA VAL A 44 8.41 0.24 3.43
C VAL A 44 9.40 -0.93 3.46
N ASP A 45 10.67 -0.62 3.67
CA ASP A 45 11.72 -1.62 3.80
C ASP A 45 11.87 -2.07 5.26
N LEU A 46 11.46 -3.31 5.55
CA LEU A 46 11.60 -3.95 6.85
C LEU A 46 12.64 -5.07 6.83
N THR A 47 13.45 -5.18 5.78
CA THR A 47 14.44 -6.26 5.60
C THR A 47 15.54 -6.24 6.67
N GLY A 48 15.76 -5.11 7.34
CA GLY A 48 16.67 -4.97 8.47
C GLY A 48 16.15 -5.55 9.80
N ALA A 49 14.87 -5.97 9.87
CA ALA A 49 14.32 -6.58 11.07
C ALA A 49 14.93 -7.97 11.34
N ARG A 50 15.02 -8.35 12.62
CA ARG A 50 15.59 -9.64 13.05
C ARG A 50 14.53 -10.66 13.42
N SER A 51 13.27 -10.25 13.54
CA SER A 51 12.18 -11.11 13.96
C SER A 51 10.82 -10.59 13.51
N ALA A 52 9.83 -11.49 13.47
CA ALA A 52 8.45 -11.11 13.15
C ALA A 52 7.92 -10.07 14.15
N ARG A 53 8.34 -10.15 15.41
CA ARG A 53 7.97 -9.17 16.45
C ARG A 53 8.43 -7.76 16.08
N GLU A 54 9.65 -7.60 15.57
CA GLU A 54 10.19 -6.31 15.15
C GLU A 54 9.42 -5.75 13.95
N VAL A 55 9.15 -6.59 12.94
CA VAL A 55 8.33 -6.22 11.77
C VAL A 55 6.94 -5.73 12.21
N ARG A 56 6.22 -6.51 13.03
CA ARG A 56 4.89 -6.13 13.54
C ARG A 56 4.93 -4.82 14.33
N ALA A 57 5.98 -4.60 15.11
CA ALA A 57 6.14 -3.38 15.90
C ALA A 57 6.38 -2.17 14.98
N GLU A 58 7.16 -2.33 13.91
CA GLU A 58 7.41 -1.27 12.94
C GLU A 58 6.15 -0.93 12.13
N LEU A 59 5.44 -1.91 11.59
CA LEU A 59 4.15 -1.68 10.92
C LEU A 59 3.19 -0.88 11.80
N LYS A 60 3.08 -1.23 13.09
CA LYS A 60 2.25 -0.51 14.04
C LYS A 60 2.72 0.94 14.26
N ARG A 61 4.02 1.19 14.30
CA ARG A 61 4.59 2.55 14.47
C ARG A 61 4.31 3.44 13.28
N GLN A 62 4.28 2.90 12.07
CA GLN A 62 4.12 3.69 10.84
C GLN A 62 2.68 4.09 10.51
N VAL A 63 1.66 3.43 11.10
CA VAL A 63 0.24 3.71 10.85
C VAL A 63 -0.09 5.21 10.85
N THR A 64 0.36 5.94 11.87
CA THR A 64 0.10 7.39 11.98
C THR A 64 0.73 8.15 10.82
N ARG A 65 1.96 7.80 10.42
CA ARG A 65 2.66 8.46 9.30
C ARG A 65 1.94 8.22 7.98
N TRP A 66 1.47 7.01 7.71
CA TRP A 66 0.73 6.71 6.47
C TRP A 66 -0.60 7.48 6.42
N ALA A 67 -1.32 7.54 7.54
CA ALA A 67 -2.57 8.31 7.62
C ALA A 67 -2.32 9.83 7.44
N GLU A 68 -1.26 10.37 8.05
CA GLU A 68 -0.87 11.77 7.87
C GLU A 68 -0.46 12.08 6.43
N ALA A 69 0.30 11.19 5.77
CA ALA A 69 0.64 11.31 4.36
C ALA A 69 -0.64 11.35 3.51
N ALA A 70 -1.57 10.41 3.72
CA ALA A 70 -2.85 10.40 3.02
C ALA A 70 -3.71 11.65 3.26
N ARG A 71 -3.62 12.28 4.43
CA ARG A 71 -4.31 13.56 4.70
C ARG A 71 -3.80 14.73 3.86
N ARG A 72 -2.52 14.72 3.46
CA ARG A 72 -1.96 15.77 2.58
C ARG A 72 -2.56 15.76 1.17
N TYR A 73 -3.17 14.64 0.78
CA TYR A 73 -3.76 14.45 -0.55
C TYR A 73 -5.26 14.21 -0.44
N PRO A 74 -6.11 15.24 -0.31
CA PRO A 74 -7.55 15.11 -0.06
C PRO A 74 -8.32 14.37 -1.16
N GLY A 75 -7.81 14.36 -2.40
CA GLY A 75 -8.41 13.61 -3.51
C GLY A 75 -8.10 12.11 -3.52
N ALA A 76 -7.16 11.65 -2.69
CA ALA A 76 -6.77 10.25 -2.68
C ALA A 76 -7.90 9.37 -2.12
N ILE A 77 -8.20 8.29 -2.81
CA ILE A 77 -9.22 7.30 -2.41
C ILE A 77 -8.62 5.92 -2.20
N HIS A 78 -7.33 5.75 -2.55
CA HIS A 78 -6.54 4.54 -2.34
C HIS A 78 -5.26 4.88 -1.58
N LEU A 79 -4.95 4.10 -0.56
CA LEU A 79 -3.66 4.12 0.13
C LEU A 79 -3.10 2.70 0.13
N LEU A 80 -2.03 2.47 -0.63
CA LEU A 80 -1.36 1.19 -0.75
C LEU A 80 0.03 1.27 -0.10
N ILE A 81 0.32 0.34 0.79
CA ILE A 81 1.61 0.21 1.48
C ILE A 81 2.23 -1.08 0.98
N ALA A 82 3.25 -1.00 0.15
CA ALA A 82 4.03 -2.15 -0.24
C ALA A 82 5.21 -2.29 0.73
N TYR A 83 5.39 -3.46 1.32
CA TYR A 83 6.46 -3.70 2.29
C TYR A 83 7.25 -4.97 1.98
N GLN A 84 8.52 -4.97 2.39
CA GLN A 84 9.39 -6.15 2.31
C GLN A 84 9.89 -6.53 3.69
N ILE A 85 9.88 -7.83 4.00
CA ILE A 85 10.39 -8.39 5.25
C ILE A 85 11.70 -9.16 4.98
N PRO A 86 12.48 -9.52 6.01
CA PRO A 86 13.71 -10.28 5.82
C PRO A 86 13.45 -11.62 5.14
N ARG A 87 14.27 -11.97 4.13
CA ARG A 87 14.18 -13.27 3.45
C ARG A 87 14.36 -14.41 4.46
N GLY A 88 13.44 -15.37 4.46
CA GLY A 88 13.39 -16.49 5.42
C GLY A 88 12.47 -16.25 6.62
N LEU A 89 11.91 -15.06 6.77
CA LEU A 89 10.82 -14.81 7.71
C LEU A 89 9.49 -15.19 7.05
N ASP A 90 8.72 -16.02 7.73
CA ASP A 90 7.41 -16.49 7.27
C ASP A 90 6.36 -15.34 7.25
N PRO A 91 5.84 -14.94 6.08
CA PRO A 91 4.85 -13.87 5.94
C PRO A 91 3.59 -14.07 6.77
N SER A 92 3.15 -15.32 6.97
CA SER A 92 1.95 -15.63 7.76
C SER A 92 2.08 -15.15 9.22
N ARG A 93 3.32 -15.04 9.73
CA ARG A 93 3.60 -14.53 11.07
C ARG A 93 3.47 -13.02 11.17
N VAL A 94 3.37 -12.29 10.06
CA VAL A 94 3.25 -10.83 10.02
C VAL A 94 1.87 -10.41 9.55
N GLN A 95 1.17 -11.25 8.78
CA GLN A 95 -0.11 -10.96 8.14
C GLN A 95 -1.14 -10.31 9.07
N GLY A 96 -1.40 -10.89 10.25
CA GLY A 96 -2.38 -10.31 11.19
C GLY A 96 -2.00 -8.91 11.71
N ALA A 97 -0.71 -8.57 11.75
CA ALA A 97 -0.29 -7.22 12.09
C ALA A 97 -0.39 -6.25 10.90
N ALA A 98 -0.17 -6.74 9.68
CA ALA A 98 -0.42 -5.96 8.47
C ALA A 98 -1.92 -5.62 8.36
N ASP A 99 -2.81 -6.60 8.53
CA ASP A 99 -4.26 -6.38 8.58
C ASP A 99 -4.64 -5.36 9.67
N GLY A 100 -4.15 -5.57 10.88
CA GLY A 100 -4.39 -4.64 11.98
C GLY A 100 -3.81 -3.24 11.75
N ALA A 101 -2.78 -3.09 10.93
CA ALA A 101 -2.23 -1.79 10.56
C ALA A 101 -3.08 -1.12 9.46
N ALA A 102 -3.53 -1.88 8.46
CA ALA A 102 -4.44 -1.42 7.40
C ALA A 102 -5.73 -0.87 8.01
N LEU A 103 -6.36 -1.65 8.89
CA LEU A 103 -7.62 -1.28 9.54
C LEU A 103 -7.47 -0.04 10.42
N ARG A 104 -6.35 0.08 11.16
CA ARG A 104 -6.10 1.27 11.99
C ARG A 104 -5.87 2.51 11.13
N ALA A 105 -5.12 2.41 10.03
CA ALA A 105 -4.90 3.52 9.12
C ALA A 105 -6.22 3.99 8.48
N HIS A 106 -7.04 3.05 7.99
CA HIS A 106 -8.38 3.36 7.47
C HIS A 106 -9.24 4.09 8.53
N ALA A 107 -9.34 3.52 9.73
CA ALA A 107 -10.16 4.08 10.79
C ALA A 107 -9.66 5.46 11.28
N MET A 108 -8.34 5.72 11.20
CA MET A 108 -7.79 7.06 11.47
C MET A 108 -8.20 8.06 10.39
N LEU A 109 -8.18 7.68 9.12
CA LEU A 109 -8.59 8.53 8.00
C LEU A 109 -10.09 8.84 8.05
N GLU A 110 -10.90 7.84 8.37
CA GLU A 110 -12.34 8.00 8.52
C GLU A 110 -12.67 8.97 9.67
N ARG A 111 -12.12 8.74 10.87
CA ARG A 111 -12.42 9.56 12.06
C ARG A 111 -11.89 11.00 11.96
N SER A 112 -10.67 11.18 11.43
CA SER A 112 -9.99 12.48 11.49
C SER A 112 -10.28 13.38 10.29
N ALA A 113 -10.72 12.80 9.16
CA ALA A 113 -10.91 13.54 7.92
C ALA A 113 -12.29 13.31 7.28
N ALA A 114 -13.16 12.46 7.85
CA ALA A 114 -14.43 12.03 7.25
C ALA A 114 -14.23 11.48 5.82
N ARG A 115 -13.11 10.78 5.60
CA ARG A 115 -12.70 10.27 4.29
C ARG A 115 -12.76 8.75 4.24
N TYR A 116 -13.41 8.25 3.20
CA TYR A 116 -13.41 6.82 2.88
C TYR A 116 -12.26 6.54 1.92
N VAL A 117 -11.18 5.96 2.45
CA VAL A 117 -9.97 5.60 1.69
C VAL A 117 -9.76 4.10 1.85
N ASP A 118 -9.70 3.37 0.74
CA ASP A 118 -9.41 1.95 0.76
C ASP A 118 -7.92 1.77 1.08
N VAL A 119 -7.61 1.09 2.18
CA VAL A 119 -6.22 0.88 2.64
C VAL A 119 -5.76 -0.55 2.33
N THR A 120 -4.63 -0.69 1.66
CA THR A 120 -4.06 -2.01 1.31
C THR A 120 -2.65 -2.10 1.82
N LEU A 121 -2.34 -3.13 2.61
CA LEU A 121 -0.97 -3.53 2.88
C LEU A 121 -0.63 -4.70 1.97
N LEU A 122 0.54 -4.65 1.33
CA LEU A 122 0.97 -5.64 0.35
C LEU A 122 2.39 -6.11 0.64
N ASP A 123 2.54 -7.38 1.02
CA ASP A 123 3.84 -8.03 1.13
C ASP A 123 4.42 -8.30 -0.26
N VAL A 124 5.50 -7.62 -0.62
CA VAL A 124 6.20 -7.77 -1.91
C VAL A 124 7.57 -8.45 -1.77
N THR A 125 7.79 -9.17 -0.67
CA THR A 125 9.07 -9.84 -0.36
C THR A 125 9.44 -10.90 -1.39
N GLU A 126 8.46 -11.70 -1.81
CA GLU A 126 8.64 -12.78 -2.79
C GLU A 126 8.22 -12.38 -4.21
N CYS A 127 8.15 -11.06 -4.49
CA CYS A 127 7.82 -10.57 -5.82
C CYS A 127 8.90 -10.99 -6.83
N ASP A 128 8.49 -11.81 -7.80
CA ASP A 128 9.31 -12.30 -8.91
C ASP A 128 8.98 -11.60 -10.24
N ASP A 129 7.84 -10.91 -10.33
CA ASP A 129 7.42 -10.16 -11.52
C ASP A 129 7.00 -8.73 -11.15
N THR A 130 7.98 -7.82 -11.19
CA THR A 130 7.78 -6.40 -10.86
C THR A 130 6.89 -5.65 -11.84
N THR A 131 6.79 -6.12 -13.10
CA THR A 131 5.91 -5.51 -14.10
C THR A 131 4.46 -5.84 -13.80
N VAL A 132 4.15 -7.11 -13.53
CA VAL A 132 2.80 -7.51 -13.13
C VAL A 132 2.41 -6.84 -11.81
N LEU A 133 3.32 -6.73 -10.84
CA LEU A 133 3.06 -5.99 -9.61
C LEU A 133 2.66 -4.53 -9.89
N ALA A 134 3.43 -3.81 -10.71
CA ALA A 134 3.12 -2.42 -11.07
C ALA A 134 1.76 -2.31 -11.76
N ASP A 135 1.45 -3.21 -12.70
CA ASP A 135 0.15 -3.27 -13.37
C ASP A 135 -0.99 -3.49 -12.38
N ARG A 136 -0.84 -4.39 -11.39
CA ARG A 136 -1.86 -4.63 -10.35
C ARG A 136 -2.10 -3.43 -9.45
N ILE A 137 -1.03 -2.74 -9.06
CA ILE A 137 -1.12 -1.51 -8.26
C ILE A 137 -1.86 -0.43 -9.06
N MET A 138 -1.47 -0.22 -10.33
CA MET A 138 -2.09 0.78 -11.19
C MET A 138 -3.54 0.46 -11.54
N GLU A 139 -3.85 -0.81 -11.81
CA GLU A 139 -5.22 -1.31 -12.01
C GLU A 139 -6.07 -0.98 -10.78
N ARG A 140 -5.56 -1.29 -9.57
CA ARG A 140 -6.28 -1.04 -8.32
C ARG A 140 -6.57 0.45 -8.12
N ILE A 141 -5.55 1.30 -8.29
CA ILE A 141 -5.68 2.75 -8.14
C ILE A 141 -6.61 3.35 -9.20
N SER A 142 -6.66 2.75 -10.39
CA SER A 142 -7.56 3.13 -11.47
C SER A 142 -9.00 2.63 -11.25
N GLY A 143 -9.21 1.64 -10.39
CA GLY A 143 -10.53 1.15 -9.99
C GLY A 143 -11.30 2.10 -9.07
N ARG A 144 -12.58 1.79 -8.83
CA ARG A 144 -13.40 2.50 -7.82
C ARG A 144 -12.92 2.15 -6.41
N ALA A 145 -12.97 3.13 -5.51
CA ALA A 145 -12.88 2.89 -4.07
C ALA A 145 -14.23 2.39 -3.53
N GLY A 146 -14.25 1.91 -2.29
CA GLY A 146 -15.43 1.33 -1.65
C GLY A 146 -15.63 -0.16 -1.94
N ALA A 147 -14.62 -0.84 -2.50
CA ALA A 147 -14.68 -2.30 -2.66
C ALA A 147 -14.41 -3.03 -1.33
N TYR A 148 -13.58 -2.43 -0.48
CA TYR A 148 -13.26 -2.85 0.89
C TYR A 148 -12.71 -1.65 1.66
N SER A 149 -12.75 -1.68 2.99
CA SER A 149 -12.20 -0.62 3.83
C SER A 149 -10.68 -0.77 4.04
N ALA A 150 -10.26 -1.98 4.40
CA ALA A 150 -8.87 -2.31 4.68
C ALA A 150 -8.57 -3.77 4.33
N ALA A 151 -7.38 -4.06 3.82
CA ALA A 151 -6.91 -5.43 3.57
C ALA A 151 -5.38 -5.52 3.68
N ALA A 152 -4.87 -6.67 4.11
CA ALA A 152 -3.49 -7.07 3.88
C ALA A 152 -3.43 -8.27 2.94
N LEU A 153 -2.54 -8.19 1.96
CA LEU A 153 -2.33 -9.19 0.93
C LEU A 153 -0.84 -9.49 0.80
N THR A 154 -0.53 -10.62 0.20
CA THR A 154 0.80 -11.01 -0.22
C THR A 154 0.91 -10.97 -1.74
N TRP A 155 2.14 -10.98 -2.27
CA TRP A 155 2.36 -11.19 -3.69
C TRP A 155 1.68 -12.45 -4.22
N ALA A 156 1.71 -13.54 -3.43
CA ALA A 156 1.07 -14.80 -3.80
C ALA A 156 -0.44 -14.66 -4.01
N ASP A 157 -1.09 -13.76 -3.27
CA ASP A 157 -2.54 -13.52 -3.38
C ASP A 157 -2.91 -12.79 -4.67
N ILE A 158 -2.00 -11.97 -5.22
CA ILE A 158 -2.28 -11.09 -6.37
C ILE A 158 -1.50 -11.44 -7.64
N ARG A 159 -0.59 -12.41 -7.61
CA ARG A 159 0.18 -12.84 -8.79
C ARG A 159 -0.71 -13.27 -9.95
N GLY A 160 -1.83 -13.91 -9.64
CA GLY A 160 -2.77 -14.49 -10.63
C GLY A 160 -4.09 -13.74 -10.77
N THR A 161 -4.31 -12.65 -10.02
CA THR A 161 -5.60 -11.97 -9.94
C THR A 161 -5.44 -10.49 -9.59
N SER A 162 -6.46 -9.67 -9.80
CA SER A 162 -6.43 -8.26 -9.39
C SER A 162 -6.50 -8.11 -7.86
N ILE A 163 -5.92 -7.04 -7.32
CA ILE A 163 -6.02 -6.70 -5.89
C ILE A 163 -7.48 -6.63 -5.45
N ALA A 164 -8.35 -6.02 -6.25
CA ALA A 164 -9.77 -5.89 -5.92
C ALA A 164 -10.49 -7.24 -5.82
N ARG A 165 -10.07 -8.23 -6.62
CA ARG A 165 -10.65 -9.57 -6.58
C ARG A 165 -10.05 -10.43 -5.46
N ALA A 166 -8.76 -10.26 -5.17
CA ALA A 166 -8.10 -10.91 -4.03
C ALA A 166 -8.75 -10.49 -2.70
N THR A 167 -8.98 -9.18 -2.51
CA THR A 167 -9.62 -8.70 -1.28
C THR A 167 -11.05 -9.20 -1.12
N MET A 168 -11.82 -9.38 -2.20
CA MET A 168 -13.16 -9.96 -2.11
C MET A 168 -13.15 -11.43 -1.71
N ALA A 169 -12.09 -12.18 -2.03
CA ALA A 169 -11.99 -13.59 -1.69
C ALA A 169 -11.74 -13.82 -0.18
N ASP A 170 -11.04 -12.91 0.49
CA ASP A 170 -10.77 -12.99 1.93
C ASP A 170 -12.02 -12.74 2.81
N TYR A 171 -13.10 -12.22 2.23
CA TYR A 171 -14.37 -11.95 2.93
C TYR A 171 -15.41 -13.08 2.82
N TYR A 172 -15.12 -14.18 2.09
CA TYR A 172 -16.00 -15.34 1.92
C TYR A 172 -15.38 -16.62 2.50
#